data_AF-A0A9N9AJU5-F1
#
_entry.id   AF-A0A9N9AJU5-F1
#
_cell.length_a   1.000
_cell.length_b   1.000
_cell.length_c   1.000
_cell.angle_alpha   90.00
_cell.angle_beta   90.00
_cell.angle_gamma   90.00
#
_symmetry.space_group_name_H-M   'P 1'
#
loop_
_entity.id
_entity.type
_entity.pdbx_description
1 polymer ?
#
loop_
_entity_poly.entity_id
_entity_poly.type
_entity_poly.pdbx_seq_one_letter_code
_entity_poly.pdbx_strand_id
1 'polypeptide(L)'
;GLSDYQIRDLNDEINKLMREKGHWEDQIKKLGGPDYRRIGPKMMDYEGKEVPGNRGYKYFGRAKDLPGVRELFEQEAPEPPKRTRFDLYKNVDADYYGYRDEEDGTLIEYEQEQEKLEIPMDVDESDEKYVSHVAVPSQKEVEEYLVRRRKRQILDRYVSEDVEKIIEETKELTGSS
;
A
#
# COMPACT_ATOMS: atom_id res chain seq x y z
N GLY A 1 6.90 -44.19 25.63
CA GLY A 1 6.27 -43.46 24.50
C GLY A 1 7.00 -43.80 23.22
N LEU A 2 6.34 -43.69 22.06
CA LEU A 2 6.98 -43.89 20.74
C LEU A 2 8.13 -42.91 20.51
N SER A 3 9.13 -43.32 19.73
CA SER A 3 10.22 -42.43 19.31
C SER A 3 9.77 -41.45 18.22
N ASP A 4 10.50 -40.35 18.07
CA ASP A 4 10.17 -39.32 17.08
C ASP A 4 10.18 -39.86 15.63
N TYR A 5 11.06 -40.80 15.32
CA TYR A 5 11.10 -41.47 14.02
C TYR A 5 9.86 -42.34 13.79
N GLN A 6 9.47 -43.14 14.78
CA GLN A 6 8.26 -43.95 14.68
C GLN A 6 7.01 -43.08 14.50
N ILE A 7 6.96 -41.91 15.14
CA ILE A 7 5.86 -40.97 14.99
C ILE A 7 5.82 -40.38 13.57
N ARG A 8 6.98 -40.12 12.95
CA ARG A 8 7.06 -39.68 11.54
C ARG A 8 6.52 -40.76 10.60
N ASP A 9 7.01 -42.00 10.75
CA ASP A 9 6.58 -43.12 9.89
C ASP A 9 5.07 -43.36 9.99
N LEU A 10 4.52 -43.31 11.21
CA LEU A 10 3.08 -43.43 11.44
C LEU A 10 2.30 -42.27 10.79
N ASN A 11 2.83 -41.05 10.85
CA ASN A 11 2.20 -39.89 10.22
C ASN A 11 2.21 -40.02 8.68
N ASP A 12 3.30 -40.52 8.09
CA ASP A 12 3.39 -40.82 6.67
C ASP A 12 2.40 -41.89 6.24
N GLU A 13 2.26 -42.95 7.03
CA GLU A 13 1.29 -44.02 6.79
C GLU A 13 -0.15 -43.50 6.83
N ILE A 14 -0.49 -42.67 7.82
CA ILE A 14 -1.81 -42.04 7.91
C ILE A 14 -2.07 -41.16 6.67
N ASN A 15 -1.11 -40.34 6.26
CA ASN A 15 -1.26 -39.50 5.05
C ASN A 15 -1.38 -40.32 3.76
N LYS A 16 -0.73 -41.48 3.68
CA LYS A 16 -0.90 -42.42 2.57
C LYS A 16 -2.33 -42.98 2.55
N LEU A 17 -2.81 -43.50 3.68
CA LEU A 17 -4.17 -44.04 3.80
C LEU A 17 -5.24 -42.98 3.50
N MET A 18 -5.01 -41.73 3.88
CA MET A 18 -5.91 -40.62 3.58
C MET A 18 -6.04 -40.33 2.08
N ARG A 19 -4.94 -40.40 1.34
CA ARG A 19 -4.97 -40.26 -0.13
C ARG A 19 -5.69 -41.41 -0.79
N GLU A 20 -5.39 -42.64 -0.35
CA GLU A 20 -6.07 -43.85 -0.83
C GLU A 20 -7.58 -43.78 -0.57
N LYS A 21 -7.98 -43.42 0.65
CA LYS A 21 -9.40 -43.17 1.00
C LYS A 21 -10.02 -42.16 0.06
N GLY A 22 -9.34 -41.05 -0.21
CA GLY A 22 -9.78 -40.05 -1.18
C GLY A 22 -10.01 -40.65 -2.57
N HIS A 23 -9.06 -41.42 -3.10
CA HIS A 23 -9.22 -42.09 -4.40
C HIS A 23 -10.40 -43.08 -4.41
N TRP A 24 -10.60 -43.81 -3.32
CA TRP A 24 -11.74 -44.71 -3.18
C TRP A 24 -13.07 -43.97 -3.14
N GLU A 25 -13.16 -42.86 -2.42
CA GLU A 25 -14.37 -42.02 -2.37
C GLU A 25 -14.73 -41.47 -3.76
N ASP A 26 -13.74 -41.04 -4.54
CA ASP A 26 -13.93 -40.63 -5.94
C ASP A 26 -14.46 -41.77 -6.80
N GLN A 27 -13.87 -42.95 -6.65
CA GLN A 27 -14.28 -44.13 -7.39
C GLN A 27 -15.71 -44.54 -7.05
N ILE A 28 -16.09 -44.53 -5.77
CA ILE A 28 -17.45 -44.83 -5.34
C ILE A 28 -18.44 -43.84 -5.95
N LYS A 29 -18.14 -42.53 -5.91
CA LYS A 29 -18.97 -41.51 -6.53
C LYS A 29 -19.10 -41.72 -8.05
N LYS A 30 -18.00 -42.04 -8.73
CA LYS A 30 -17.99 -42.31 -10.18
C LYS A 30 -18.83 -43.53 -10.56
N LEU A 31 -18.88 -44.54 -9.70
CA LEU A 31 -19.72 -45.73 -9.87
C LEU A 31 -21.20 -45.49 -9.50
N GLY A 32 -21.60 -44.25 -9.19
CA GLY A 32 -22.97 -43.90 -8.82
C GLY A 32 -23.32 -44.14 -7.35
N GLY A 33 -22.32 -44.39 -6.50
CA GLY A 33 -22.48 -44.54 -5.06
C GLY A 33 -22.60 -43.19 -4.31
N PRO A 34 -22.82 -43.24 -2.98
CA PRO A 34 -22.94 -42.05 -2.15
C PRO A 34 -21.68 -41.17 -2.15
N ASP A 35 -21.86 -39.85 -2.11
CA ASP A 35 -20.75 -38.90 -2.01
C ASP A 35 -20.24 -38.80 -0.56
N TYR A 36 -19.32 -39.70 -0.20
CA TYR A 36 -18.74 -39.78 1.14
C TYR A 36 -17.89 -38.56 1.53
N ARG A 37 -17.41 -37.75 0.57
CA ARG A 37 -16.74 -36.48 0.90
C ARG A 37 -17.71 -35.43 1.42
N ARG A 38 -18.96 -35.48 0.96
CA ARG A 38 -20.02 -34.56 1.37
C ARG A 38 -20.80 -35.06 2.58
N ILE A 39 -21.03 -36.38 2.65
CA ILE A 39 -21.92 -37.02 3.65
C ILE A 39 -21.13 -37.54 4.85
N GLY A 40 -19.88 -37.97 4.62
CA GLY A 40 -19.03 -38.49 5.69
C GLY A 40 -18.72 -37.41 6.73
N PRO A 41 -18.34 -37.82 7.96
CA PRO A 41 -17.80 -36.89 8.95
C PRO A 41 -16.71 -36.07 8.26
N LYS A 42 -16.93 -34.75 8.16
CA LYS A 42 -15.89 -33.83 7.73
C LYS A 42 -14.75 -34.12 8.69
N MET A 43 -13.63 -34.64 8.18
CA MET A 43 -12.44 -35.03 8.95
C MET A 43 -11.78 -33.75 9.46
N MET A 44 -12.53 -33.01 10.26
CA MET A 44 -12.30 -31.67 10.72
C MET A 44 -11.61 -31.82 12.06
N ASP A 45 -10.38 -31.33 12.08
CA ASP A 45 -9.69 -30.68 13.19
C ASP A 45 -9.47 -31.45 14.50
N TYR A 46 -9.94 -32.68 14.64
CA TYR A 46 -9.77 -33.39 15.90
C TYR A 46 -8.33 -33.82 16.20
N GLU A 47 -7.38 -33.74 15.26
CA GLU A 47 -5.95 -33.95 15.58
C GLU A 47 -4.93 -33.59 14.50
N GLY A 48 -5.34 -33.31 13.25
CA GLY A 48 -4.43 -33.09 12.11
C GLY A 48 -4.33 -31.62 11.68
N LYS A 49 -3.18 -30.97 11.86
CA LYS A 49 -2.92 -29.60 11.38
C LYS A 49 -2.15 -29.64 10.04
N GLU A 50 -2.53 -28.80 9.08
CA GLU A 50 -1.81 -28.61 7.81
C GLU A 50 -0.85 -27.42 7.94
N VAL A 51 0.40 -27.59 7.51
CA VAL A 51 1.37 -26.49 7.49
C VAL A 51 0.95 -25.49 6.40
N PRO A 52 0.89 -24.18 6.69
CA PRO A 52 0.61 -23.15 5.69
C PRO A 52 1.53 -23.32 4.47
N GLY A 53 0.95 -23.49 3.28
CA GLY A 53 1.69 -23.67 2.02
C GLY A 53 1.85 -25.11 1.53
N ASN A 54 1.78 -26.11 2.42
CA ASN A 54 1.86 -27.52 2.04
C ASN A 54 0.46 -28.13 1.95
N ARG A 55 -0.12 -28.10 0.76
CA ARG A 55 -1.48 -28.60 0.52
C ARG A 55 -1.50 -30.14 0.55
N GLY A 56 -2.16 -30.70 1.57
CA GLY A 56 -2.55 -32.11 1.61
C GLY A 56 -1.70 -33.06 2.46
N TYR A 57 -0.64 -32.57 3.13
CA TYR A 57 0.08 -33.35 4.14
C TYR A 57 -0.27 -32.83 5.54
N LYS A 58 -0.74 -33.73 6.40
CA LYS A 58 -1.23 -33.41 7.75
C LYS A 58 -0.32 -34.00 8.81
N TYR A 59 -0.16 -33.29 9.92
CA TYR A 59 0.51 -33.81 11.11
C TYR A 59 -0.50 -34.07 12.21
N PHE A 60 -0.62 -35.33 12.63
CA PHE A 60 -1.64 -35.78 13.59
C PHE A 60 -1.09 -35.93 15.02
N GLY A 61 -1.85 -35.52 16.03
CA GLY A 61 -1.53 -35.79 17.43
C GLY A 61 -0.12 -35.33 17.81
N ARG A 62 0.71 -36.27 18.31
CA ARG A 62 2.11 -35.99 18.71
C ARG A 62 3.04 -35.67 17.53
N ALA A 63 2.65 -35.98 16.29
CA ALA A 63 3.47 -35.67 15.12
C ALA A 63 3.64 -34.16 14.88
N LYS A 64 2.73 -33.33 15.42
CA LYS A 64 2.84 -31.86 15.36
C LYS A 64 3.92 -31.31 16.30
N ASP A 65 4.23 -32.03 17.37
CA ASP A 65 5.17 -31.60 18.41
C ASP A 65 6.61 -32.03 18.09
N LEU A 66 6.82 -32.68 16.94
CA LEU A 66 8.14 -33.11 16.50
C LEU A 66 9.05 -31.89 16.24
N PRO A 67 10.34 -31.99 16.60
CA PRO A 67 11.31 -30.94 16.31
C PRO A 67 11.36 -30.66 14.80
N GLY A 68 11.36 -29.38 14.43
CA GLY A 68 11.25 -28.88 13.05
C GLY A 68 9.81 -28.76 12.52
N VAL A 69 8.91 -29.69 12.86
CA VAL A 69 7.49 -29.60 12.46
C VAL A 69 6.75 -28.58 13.31
N ARG A 70 7.03 -28.57 14.61
CA ARG A 70 6.45 -27.61 15.56
C ARG A 70 6.74 -26.15 15.17
N GLU A 71 7.97 -25.87 14.73
CA GLU A 71 8.39 -24.53 14.31
C GLU A 71 7.61 -24.04 13.08
N LEU A 72 7.27 -24.94 12.14
CA LEU A 72 6.43 -24.64 10.98
C LEU A 72 4.98 -24.28 11.37
N PHE A 73 4.53 -24.71 12.54
CA PHE A 73 3.19 -24.42 13.06
C PHE A 73 3.13 -23.23 14.01
N GLU A 74 4.25 -22.89 14.65
CA GLU A 74 4.44 -21.69 15.46
C GLU A 74 4.77 -20.46 14.59
N GLN A 75 5.37 -20.64 13.40
CA GLN A 75 5.51 -19.56 12.42
C GLN A 75 4.14 -18.95 12.10
N GLU A 76 4.09 -17.64 12.30
CA GLU A 76 2.91 -16.81 12.59
C GLU A 76 1.70 -17.09 11.69
N ALA A 77 0.52 -17.09 12.32
CA ALA A 77 -0.71 -16.85 11.59
C ALA A 77 -0.55 -15.58 10.75
N PRO A 78 -0.95 -15.59 9.47
CA PRO A 78 -0.79 -14.42 8.61
C PRO A 78 -1.41 -13.20 9.29
N GLU A 79 -0.70 -12.06 9.24
CA GLU A 79 -1.22 -10.80 9.77
C GLU A 79 -2.66 -10.60 9.28
N PRO A 80 -3.58 -10.11 10.14
CA PRO A 80 -4.95 -9.84 9.73
C PRO A 80 -4.93 -8.99 8.46
N PRO A 81 -5.81 -9.28 7.49
CA PRO A 81 -5.75 -8.63 6.19
C PRO A 81 -5.77 -7.11 6.37
N LYS A 82 -4.80 -6.42 5.76
CA LYS A 82 -4.75 -4.95 5.74
C LYS A 82 -6.05 -4.45 5.10
N ARG A 83 -6.62 -3.36 5.65
CA ARG A 83 -7.81 -2.71 5.08
C ARG A 83 -7.58 -2.48 3.59
N THR A 84 -8.45 -3.03 2.77
CA THR A 84 -8.34 -2.85 1.32
C THR A 84 -8.76 -1.44 0.95
N ARG A 85 -8.37 -1.00 -0.25
CA ARG A 85 -8.82 0.30 -0.76
C ARG A 85 -10.36 0.37 -0.86
N PHE A 86 -11.02 -0.76 -1.12
CA PHE A 86 -12.48 -0.87 -1.08
C PHE A 86 -13.05 -0.64 0.33
N ASP A 87 -12.43 -1.22 1.36
CA ASP A 87 -12.85 -1.00 2.76
C ASP A 87 -12.72 0.47 3.18
N LEU A 88 -11.73 1.18 2.62
CA LEU A 88 -11.52 2.60 2.86
C LEU A 88 -12.59 3.46 2.18
N TYR A 89 -12.91 3.17 0.92
CA TYR A 89 -13.92 3.92 0.16
C TYR A 89 -15.36 3.63 0.59
N LYS A 90 -15.61 2.53 1.31
CA LYS A 90 -16.95 2.18 1.78
C LYS A 90 -17.60 3.26 2.66
N ASN A 91 -16.78 4.04 3.37
CA ASN A 91 -17.24 5.11 4.26
C ASN A 91 -17.03 6.51 3.65
N VAL A 92 -16.64 6.59 2.38
CA VAL A 92 -16.53 7.85 1.64
C VAL A 92 -17.81 7.99 0.82
N ASP A 93 -18.76 8.72 1.37
CA ASP A 93 -20.06 8.99 0.76
C ASP A 93 -20.05 10.29 -0.05
N ALA A 94 -21.20 10.63 -0.64
CA ALA A 94 -21.38 11.87 -1.38
C ALA A 94 -21.19 13.11 -0.47
N ASP A 95 -21.45 12.94 0.83
CA ASP A 95 -21.32 14.00 1.83
C ASP A 95 -19.83 14.35 2.04
N TYR A 96 -18.91 13.38 1.98
CA TYR A 96 -17.46 13.64 1.97
C TYR A 96 -17.00 14.58 0.83
N TYR A 97 -17.70 14.57 -0.30
CA TYR A 97 -17.41 15.42 -1.46
C TYR A 97 -18.25 16.71 -1.47
N GLY A 98 -19.03 16.98 -0.43
CA GLY A 98 -19.81 18.20 -0.29
C GLY A 98 -21.00 18.31 -1.26
N TYR A 99 -21.43 17.21 -1.88
CA TYR A 99 -22.54 17.24 -2.86
C TYR A 99 -23.89 17.64 -2.25
N ARG A 100 -24.01 17.67 -0.91
CA ARG A 100 -25.23 18.09 -0.19
C ARG A 100 -25.06 19.41 0.57
N ASP A 101 -23.86 19.95 0.68
CA ASP A 101 -23.58 21.17 1.46
C ASP A 101 -24.14 22.42 0.76
N GLU A 102 -24.32 22.38 -0.57
CA GLU A 102 -24.95 23.47 -1.33
C GLU A 102 -26.48 23.46 -1.26
N GLU A 103 -27.11 22.37 -0.78
CA GLU A 103 -28.57 22.18 -0.83
C GLU A 103 -29.32 22.70 0.41
N ASP A 104 -28.68 22.76 1.58
CA ASP A 104 -29.35 23.15 2.83
C ASP A 104 -29.27 24.66 3.15
N GLY A 105 -28.44 25.41 2.42
CA GLY A 105 -28.26 26.86 2.58
C GLY A 105 -27.46 27.31 3.81
N THR A 106 -27.01 26.40 4.68
CA THR A 106 -26.22 26.73 5.88
C THR A 106 -24.89 27.38 5.55
N LEU A 107 -24.25 26.96 4.45
CA LEU A 107 -23.01 27.58 3.97
C LEU A 107 -23.22 29.05 3.60
N ILE A 108 -24.35 29.36 2.95
CA ILE A 108 -24.71 30.71 2.51
C ILE A 108 -25.04 31.59 3.72
N GLU A 109 -25.78 31.06 4.70
CA GLU A 109 -26.07 31.77 5.95
C GLU A 109 -24.77 32.07 6.72
N TYR A 110 -23.86 31.11 6.81
CA TYR A 110 -22.55 31.30 7.42
C TYR A 110 -21.73 32.37 6.70
N GLU A 111 -21.67 32.34 5.37
CA GLU A 111 -20.99 33.37 4.56
C GLU A 111 -21.56 34.77 4.79
N GLN A 112 -22.89 34.91 4.82
CA GLN A 112 -23.56 36.19 5.10
C GLN A 112 -23.32 36.68 6.53
N GLU A 113 -23.30 35.79 7.52
CA GLU A 113 -22.95 36.14 8.89
C GLU A 113 -21.50 36.60 8.98
N GLN A 114 -20.56 35.93 8.28
CA GLN A 114 -19.16 36.37 8.21
C GLN A 114 -19.04 37.73 7.51
N GLU A 115 -19.70 37.96 6.39
CA GLU A 115 -19.70 39.26 5.67
C GLU A 115 -20.28 40.39 6.54
N LYS A 116 -21.26 40.07 7.40
CA LYS A 116 -21.87 41.03 8.32
C LYS A 116 -21.04 41.25 9.59
N LEU A 117 -20.28 40.25 10.00
CA LEU A 117 -19.30 40.31 11.10
C LEU A 117 -17.99 40.96 10.66
N GLU A 118 -17.69 40.95 9.36
CA GLU A 118 -16.81 41.90 8.71
C GLU A 118 -17.45 43.29 8.80
N ILE A 119 -17.35 43.87 9.99
CA ILE A 119 -17.45 45.31 10.20
C ILE A 119 -16.57 45.93 9.11
N PRO A 120 -17.04 46.92 8.32
CA PRO A 120 -16.14 47.71 7.52
C PRO A 120 -15.20 48.37 8.53
N MET A 121 -14.02 47.78 8.72
CA MET A 121 -12.94 48.46 9.39
C MET A 121 -12.70 49.67 8.50
N ASP A 122 -13.23 50.82 8.91
CA ASP A 122 -12.54 52.07 8.70
C ASP A 122 -11.11 51.75 9.14
N VAL A 123 -10.25 51.54 8.15
CA VAL A 123 -8.84 51.27 8.34
C VAL A 123 -8.27 52.58 8.86
N ASP A 124 -8.44 52.81 10.16
CA ASP A 124 -7.63 53.77 10.87
C ASP A 124 -6.20 53.25 10.73
N GLU A 125 -5.32 54.16 10.34
CA GLU A 125 -4.02 53.95 9.73
C GLU A 125 -2.97 53.43 10.74
N SER A 126 -3.35 52.49 11.62
CA SER A 126 -2.43 51.83 12.54
C SER A 126 -1.81 50.60 11.85
N ASP A 127 -0.67 50.85 11.23
CA ASP A 127 0.32 49.90 10.73
C ASP A 127 0.79 48.92 11.84
N GLU A 128 -0.05 47.97 12.28
CA GLU A 128 0.46 46.78 12.98
C GLU A 128 1.00 45.79 11.96
N LYS A 129 2.17 46.14 11.40
CA LYS A 129 2.95 45.27 10.53
C LYS A 129 3.28 43.99 11.27
N TYR A 130 2.76 42.88 10.76
CA TYR A 130 3.19 41.52 11.07
C TYR A 130 4.73 41.43 11.01
N VAL A 131 5.38 41.36 12.18
CA VAL A 131 6.84 41.24 12.26
C VAL A 131 7.22 39.76 12.18
N SER A 132 7.54 39.28 10.98
CA SER A 132 8.19 37.98 10.82
C SER A 132 9.61 38.05 11.38
N HIS A 133 9.95 37.15 12.30
CA HIS A 133 11.29 37.07 12.92
C HIS A 133 12.38 36.62 11.92
N VAL A 134 11.98 36.27 10.70
CA VAL A 134 12.85 35.97 9.56
C VAL A 134 12.69 37.10 8.54
N ALA A 135 13.80 37.58 7.99
CA ALA A 135 13.78 38.56 6.92
C ALA A 135 13.10 37.95 5.68
N VAL A 136 11.84 38.32 5.42
CA VAL A 136 11.10 37.96 4.22
C VAL A 136 11.46 38.97 3.13
N PRO A 137 12.06 38.55 2.01
CA PRO A 137 12.38 39.45 0.91
C PRO A 137 11.13 40.13 0.34
N SER A 138 11.28 41.37 -0.11
CA SER A 138 10.16 42.09 -0.74
C SER A 138 9.81 41.50 -2.11
N GLN A 139 8.58 41.71 -2.57
CA GLN A 139 8.12 41.24 -3.89
C GLN A 139 9.08 41.65 -5.03
N LYS A 140 9.57 42.90 -4.99
CA LYS A 140 10.54 43.42 -5.98
C LYS A 140 11.88 42.69 -5.91
N GLU A 141 12.36 42.35 -4.72
CA GLU A 141 13.61 41.59 -4.54
C GLU A 141 13.46 40.16 -5.07
N VAL A 142 12.31 39.53 -4.85
CA VAL A 142 12.00 38.21 -5.40
C VAL A 142 11.97 38.27 -6.94
N GLU A 143 11.30 39.26 -7.52
CA GLU A 143 11.23 39.46 -8.97
C GLU A 143 12.61 39.69 -9.59
N GLU A 144 13.41 40.60 -9.04
CA GLU A 144 14.77 40.82 -9.52
C GLU A 144 15.64 39.57 -9.41
N TYR A 145 15.49 38.82 -8.32
CA TYR A 145 16.21 37.56 -8.12
C TYR A 145 15.81 36.52 -9.18
N LEU A 146 14.51 36.35 -9.44
CA LEU A 146 14.00 35.44 -10.45
C LEU A 146 14.49 35.83 -11.86
N VAL A 147 14.43 37.13 -12.19
CA VAL A 147 14.94 37.65 -13.47
C VAL A 147 16.45 37.42 -13.59
N ARG A 148 17.23 37.70 -12.55
CA ARG A 148 18.69 37.50 -12.54
C ARG A 148 19.04 36.03 -12.68
N ARG A 149 18.34 35.15 -11.96
CA ARG A 149 18.50 33.69 -12.05
C ARG A 149 18.19 33.20 -13.47
N ARG A 150 17.11 33.70 -14.08
CA ARG A 150 16.73 33.34 -15.44
C ARG A 150 17.73 33.87 -16.48
N LYS A 151 18.19 35.11 -16.35
CA LYS A 151 19.25 35.69 -17.20
C LYS A 151 20.54 34.86 -17.12
N ARG A 152 20.95 34.44 -15.92
CA ARG A 152 22.12 33.57 -15.75
C ARG A 152 21.94 32.21 -16.41
N GLN A 153 20.80 31.55 -16.21
CA GLN A 153 20.53 30.26 -16.87
C GLN A 153 20.51 30.35 -18.39
N ILE A 154 19.96 31.44 -18.93
CA ILE A 154 19.96 31.71 -20.37
C ILE A 154 21.40 31.94 -20.83
N LEU A 155 22.16 32.80 -20.17
CA LEU A 155 23.56 33.01 -20.49
C LEU A 155 24.36 31.71 -20.42
N ASP A 156 24.24 30.90 -19.38
CA ASP A 156 24.94 29.62 -19.31
C ASP A 156 24.57 28.69 -20.47
N ARG A 157 23.29 28.65 -20.87
CA ARG A 157 22.83 27.84 -22.00
C ARG A 157 23.37 28.35 -23.34
N TYR A 158 23.20 29.63 -23.63
CA TYR A 158 23.56 30.21 -24.93
C TYR A 158 25.04 30.53 -25.05
N VAL A 159 25.72 30.92 -23.96
CA VAL A 159 27.17 31.15 -23.97
C VAL A 159 27.91 29.83 -24.08
N SER A 160 27.45 28.73 -23.46
CA SER A 160 28.05 27.41 -23.72
C SER A 160 27.86 27.00 -25.17
N GLU A 161 26.63 27.08 -25.69
CA GLU A 161 26.32 26.64 -27.07
C GLU A 161 27.00 27.51 -28.14
N ASP A 162 27.05 28.84 -27.96
CA ASP A 162 27.64 29.75 -28.94
C ASP A 162 29.17 29.80 -28.84
N VAL A 163 29.76 29.71 -27.64
CA VAL A 163 31.21 29.60 -27.48
C VAL A 163 31.71 28.23 -27.96
N GLU A 164 30.97 27.15 -27.72
CA GLU A 164 31.28 25.83 -28.27
C GLU A 164 31.21 25.84 -29.80
N LYS A 165 30.18 26.43 -30.40
CA LYS A 165 30.10 26.58 -31.87
C LYS A 165 31.20 27.45 -32.45
N ILE A 166 31.54 28.57 -31.81
CA ILE A 166 32.65 29.41 -32.25
C ILE A 166 33.99 28.67 -32.07
N ILE A 167 34.17 27.89 -31.01
CA ILE A 167 35.35 27.04 -30.81
C ILE A 167 35.42 25.95 -31.89
N GLU A 168 34.30 25.31 -32.23
CA GLU A 168 34.21 24.31 -33.30
C GLU A 168 34.51 24.95 -34.66
N GLU A 169 33.86 26.06 -35.03
CA GLU A 169 34.11 26.78 -36.29
C GLU A 169 35.56 27.29 -36.37
N THR A 170 36.12 27.83 -35.28
CA THR A 170 37.52 28.29 -35.24
C THR A 170 38.49 27.11 -35.30
N LYS A 171 38.15 25.94 -34.74
CA LYS A 171 38.95 24.71 -34.84
C LYS A 171 38.89 24.10 -36.24
N GLU A 172 37.74 24.16 -36.91
CA GLU A 172 37.58 23.76 -38.31
C GLU A 172 38.37 24.68 -39.25
N LEU A 173 38.33 26.00 -39.01
CA LEU A 173 39.07 26.99 -39.81
C LEU A 173 40.60 26.96 -39.57
N THR A 174 41.06 26.59 -38.37
CA THR A 174 42.48 26.55 -38.03
C THR A 174 43.13 25.17 -38.22
N GLY A 175 42.38 24.17 -38.69
CA GLY A 175 42.91 22.89 -39.18
C GLY A 175 43.87 22.17 -38.23
N SER A 176 43.71 22.35 -36.92
CA SER A 176 44.56 21.70 -35.91
C SER A 176 43.82 20.49 -35.33
N SER A 177 44.30 19.30 -35.70
CA SER A 177 43.93 18.03 -35.05
C SER A 177 44.42 17.97 -33.61
#